data_AF-A0AA85AXP8-F1
#
_entry.id   AF-A0AA85AXP8-F1
#
_cell.length_a   1.000
_cell.length_b   1.000
_cell.length_c   1.000
_cell.angle_alpha   90.00
_cell.angle_beta   90.00
_cell.angle_gamma   90.00
#
_symmetry.space_group_name_H-M   'P 1'
#
loop_
_entity.id
_entity.type
_entity.pdbx_description
1 polymer ?
#
loop_
_entity_poly.entity_id
_entity_poly.type
_entity_poly.pdbx_seq_one_letter_code
_entity_poly.pdbx_strand_id
1 'polypeptide(L)'
;MSSTQIRNYVAELSNLKDQFNTLSSQSSEKLKKIIQTVQSYQTRMEPLNKNMEQLQILQRNLEACRLKLSQVQEYHRTGRELENTIRQGPTVFTDKFLKAMERIKDALAYFQENNPQDVEFSRLTSLYSIGLGSLEREFDGLLRQTFRPIDDATLIRLMDQKVSDKESGDGSLTEDTEQIEDIPNNMLNSLRFLAKWMSENQSFVNKPQGISQGCLTKYCECRRELIRLNLVRVRELLRKAENPSSSSSGTVSKPGFLPPNVRGRTKRLPGFVWDINAVRLINEAETDELDSEHYAIALGVLVKLMQNECILLDRLQLTASPQDSQVLLFNIFKNGSSDILTEGTTLTRLMHRAQGRAEFHMVMSLLVVLKKFFQISDDLVSVLQGVDNVLIDFNQLVLRLLSQSKITLETYVQFLQQVTEKSSSNSNIVPEDGTIHELTTNALMYLENLLEFADIIGTTLSFTEAGPQATTNTLKYLTTIGQNHAFLENKFGNYLFNAIFALMTNLERKSEVYSEEIRRMIFQMNNIQYILKSIYKLVKFTVYEVKNGP
;
A
#
# COMPACT_ATOMS: atom_id res chain seq x y z
N MET A 1 128.55 39.20 18.21
CA MET A 1 127.72 39.07 19.44
C MET A 1 128.52 38.28 20.46
N SER A 2 128.74 38.88 21.64
CA SER A 2 129.58 38.29 22.70
C SER A 2 128.89 37.09 23.36
N SER A 3 129.65 36.05 23.70
CA SER A 3 129.22 34.84 24.44
C SER A 3 128.37 35.14 25.69
N THR A 4 128.54 36.33 26.28
CA THR A 4 127.78 36.80 27.44
C THR A 4 126.33 37.17 27.11
N GLN A 5 126.07 37.73 25.92
CA GLN A 5 124.70 38.06 25.48
C GLN A 5 123.89 36.80 25.17
N ILE A 6 124.51 35.78 24.56
CA ILE A 6 123.87 34.49 24.27
C ILE A 6 123.49 33.76 25.57
N ARG A 7 124.37 33.78 26.59
CA ARG A 7 124.06 33.19 27.90
C ARG A 7 122.90 33.89 28.62
N ASN A 8 122.81 35.21 28.53
CA ASN A 8 121.70 35.96 29.12
C ASN A 8 120.37 35.69 28.38
N TYR A 9 120.37 35.64 27.04
CA TYR A 9 119.19 35.28 26.26
C TYR A 9 118.75 33.82 26.50
N VAL A 10 119.69 32.89 26.67
CA VAL A 10 119.37 31.49 27.02
C VAL A 10 118.82 31.38 28.44
N ALA A 11 119.31 32.19 29.39
CA ALA A 11 118.78 32.25 30.75
C ALA A 11 117.37 32.88 30.80
N GLU A 12 117.10 33.95 30.04
CA GLU A 12 115.76 34.50 29.87
C GLU A 12 114.80 33.54 29.18
N LEU A 13 115.25 32.83 28.12
CA LEU A 13 114.46 31.79 27.47
C LEU A 13 114.18 30.60 28.40
N SER A 14 115.12 30.25 29.28
CA SER A 14 114.91 29.21 30.30
C SER A 14 113.88 29.67 31.33
N ASN A 15 113.98 30.90 31.83
CA ASN A 15 113.03 31.46 32.78
C ASN A 15 111.62 31.62 32.16
N LEU A 16 111.53 32.06 30.89
CA LEU A 16 110.26 32.14 30.16
C LEU A 16 109.67 30.75 29.91
N LYS A 17 110.52 29.75 29.63
CA LYS A 17 110.11 28.35 29.51
C LYS A 17 109.60 27.79 30.84
N ASP A 18 110.25 28.12 31.95
CA ASP A 18 109.83 27.70 33.29
C ASP A 18 108.52 28.39 33.70
N GLN A 19 108.35 29.68 33.38
CA GLN A 19 107.09 30.39 33.56
C GLN A 19 105.98 29.82 32.68
N PHE A 20 106.24 29.52 31.42
CA PHE A 20 105.28 28.88 30.52
C PHE A 20 104.90 27.48 30.99
N ASN A 21 105.86 26.67 31.45
CA ASN A 21 105.60 25.36 32.04
C ASN A 21 104.78 25.47 33.32
N THR A 22 105.05 26.47 34.16
CA THR A 22 104.27 26.73 35.38
C THR A 22 102.85 27.17 35.05
N LEU A 23 102.67 28.08 34.09
CA LEU A 23 101.36 28.55 33.65
C LEU A 23 100.55 27.45 32.94
N SER A 24 101.22 26.60 32.14
CA SER A 24 100.63 25.45 31.49
C SER A 24 100.22 24.37 32.50
N SER A 25 101.04 24.13 33.53
CA SER A 25 100.70 23.27 34.65
C SER A 25 99.48 23.80 35.43
N GLN A 26 99.45 25.10 35.74
CA GLN A 26 98.31 25.76 36.40
C GLN A 26 97.04 25.73 35.53
N SER A 27 97.16 25.91 34.22
CA SER A 27 96.04 25.80 33.28
C SER A 27 95.50 24.37 33.19
N SER A 28 96.40 23.38 33.15
CA SER A 28 96.06 21.96 33.18
C SER A 28 95.36 21.57 34.48
N GLU A 29 95.81 22.09 35.63
CA GLU A 29 95.11 21.89 36.91
C GLU A 29 93.73 22.54 36.93
N LYS A 30 93.58 23.76 36.40
CA LYS A 30 92.27 24.43 36.31
C LYS A 30 91.32 23.67 35.40
N LEU A 31 91.78 23.21 34.23
CA LEU A 31 91.00 22.38 33.31
C LEU A 31 90.62 21.05 33.95
N LYS A 32 91.53 20.40 34.67
CA LYS A 32 91.21 19.19 35.44
C LYS A 32 90.14 19.45 36.50
N LYS A 33 90.24 20.55 37.25
CA LYS A 33 89.21 20.96 38.22
C LYS A 33 87.86 21.27 37.56
N ILE A 34 87.85 21.89 36.38
CA ILE A 34 86.62 22.14 35.61
C ILE A 34 86.01 20.82 35.13
N ILE A 35 86.82 19.91 34.58
CA ILE A 35 86.34 18.59 34.12
C ILE A 35 85.79 17.79 35.30
N GLN A 36 86.47 17.84 36.46
CA GLN A 36 86.03 17.13 37.67
C GLN A 36 84.75 17.74 38.27
N THR A 37 84.59 19.07 38.20
CA THR A 37 83.34 19.74 38.61
C THR A 37 82.21 19.45 37.63
N VAL A 38 82.45 19.41 36.33
CA VAL A 38 81.45 19.03 35.33
C VAL A 38 81.06 17.56 35.46
N GLN A 39 82.02 16.64 35.66
CA GLN A 39 81.72 15.24 35.90
C GLN A 39 80.91 15.04 37.19
N SER A 40 81.30 15.68 38.30
CA SER A 40 80.53 15.60 39.53
C SER A 40 79.14 16.23 39.39
N TYR A 41 78.99 17.28 38.59
CA TYR A 41 77.69 17.87 38.27
C TYR A 41 76.85 16.93 37.40
N GLN A 42 77.43 16.30 36.38
CA GLN A 42 76.77 15.35 35.49
C GLN A 42 76.31 14.09 36.24
N THR A 43 77.17 13.51 37.07
CA THR A 43 76.84 12.38 37.94
C THR A 43 75.75 12.73 38.96
N ARG A 44 75.66 13.99 39.38
CA ARG A 44 74.62 14.48 40.30
C ARG A 44 73.33 14.88 39.58
N MET A 45 73.39 15.34 38.33
CA MET A 45 72.24 15.71 37.52
C MET A 45 71.56 14.51 36.86
N GLU A 46 72.26 13.44 36.48
CA GLU A 46 71.65 12.23 35.94
C GLU A 46 70.51 11.66 36.80
N PRO A 47 70.69 11.40 38.11
CA PRO A 47 69.60 10.91 38.95
C PRO A 47 68.50 11.95 39.11
N LEU A 48 68.83 13.25 39.09
CA LEU A 48 67.84 14.33 39.17
C LEU A 48 66.98 14.39 37.89
N ASN A 49 67.59 14.21 36.72
CA ASN A 49 66.90 14.20 35.43
C ASN A 49 66.02 12.95 35.29
N LYS A 50 66.51 11.77 35.72
CA LYS A 50 65.69 10.56 35.84
C LYS A 50 64.52 10.74 36.79
N ASN A 51 64.74 11.35 37.96
CA ASN A 51 63.67 11.64 38.90
C ASN A 51 62.66 12.65 38.33
N MET A 52 63.12 13.64 37.56
CA MET A 52 62.27 14.62 36.88
C MET A 52 61.42 13.95 35.79
N GLU A 53 61.98 13.04 35.00
CA GLU A 53 61.24 12.23 34.03
C GLU A 53 60.18 11.34 34.71
N GLN A 54 60.55 10.67 35.82
CA GLN A 54 59.59 9.89 36.60
C GLN A 54 58.46 10.76 37.18
N LEU A 55 58.78 11.96 37.67
CA LEU A 55 57.80 12.94 38.13
C LEU A 55 56.88 13.41 37.01
N GLN A 56 57.40 13.64 35.80
CA GLN A 56 56.58 14.00 34.64
C GLN A 56 55.65 12.87 34.20
N ILE A 57 56.12 11.61 34.25
CA ILE A 57 55.28 10.44 33.98
C ILE A 57 54.19 10.32 35.04
N LEU A 58 54.55 10.47 36.33
CA LEU A 58 53.59 10.44 37.43
C LEU A 58 52.55 11.56 37.29
N GLN A 59 52.98 12.77 36.92
CA GLN A 59 52.08 13.90 36.68
C GLN A 59 51.11 13.59 35.54
N ARG A 60 51.59 13.10 34.39
CA ARG A 60 50.72 12.69 33.27
C ARG A 60 49.73 11.60 33.69
N ASN A 61 50.18 10.62 34.48
CA ASN A 61 49.31 9.56 34.98
C ASN A 61 48.25 10.10 35.94
N LEU A 62 48.60 11.04 36.82
CA LEU A 62 47.66 11.72 37.71
C LEU A 62 46.67 12.58 36.94
N GLU A 63 47.11 13.31 35.92
CA GLU A 63 46.23 14.10 35.06
C GLU A 63 45.26 13.22 34.27
N ALA A 64 45.74 12.10 33.71
CA ALA A 64 44.90 11.12 33.03
C ALA A 64 43.89 10.46 33.98
N CYS A 65 44.32 10.13 35.21
CA CYS A 65 43.44 9.58 36.25
C CYS A 65 42.36 10.60 36.65
N ARG A 66 42.74 11.87 36.83
CA ARG A 66 41.79 12.96 37.13
C ARG A 66 40.77 13.12 36.02
N LEU A 67 41.20 13.07 34.75
CA LEU A 67 40.30 13.18 33.59
C LEU A 67 39.29 12.02 33.57
N LYS A 68 39.77 10.78 33.74
CA LYS A 68 38.91 9.60 33.83
C LYS A 68 37.94 9.69 35.00
N LEU A 69 38.41 10.08 36.18
CA LEU A 69 37.56 10.24 37.37
C LEU A 69 36.45 11.30 37.12
N SER A 70 36.80 12.39 36.45
CA SER A 70 35.83 13.43 36.04
C SER A 70 34.80 12.88 35.06
N GLN A 71 35.21 12.06 34.09
CA GLN A 71 34.29 11.41 33.14
C GLN A 71 33.33 10.44 33.84
N VAL A 72 33.83 9.62 34.78
CA VAL A 72 32.98 8.71 35.57
C VAL A 72 31.95 9.50 36.37
N GLN A 73 32.39 10.56 37.06
CA GLN A 73 31.49 11.42 37.83
C GLN A 73 30.43 12.07 36.93
N GLU A 74 30.80 12.47 35.71
CA GLU A 74 29.88 13.01 34.72
C GLU A 74 28.81 11.98 34.34
N TYR A 75 29.19 10.74 33.98
CA TYR A 75 28.24 9.69 33.61
C TYR A 75 27.27 9.32 34.73
N HIS A 76 27.72 9.30 35.99
CA HIS A 76 26.83 9.12 37.15
C HIS A 76 25.89 10.32 37.40
N ARG A 77 26.22 11.51 36.91
CA ARG A 77 25.37 12.70 37.03
C ARG A 77 24.39 12.82 35.85
N THR A 78 24.77 12.34 34.66
CA THR A 78 23.99 12.38 33.41
C THR A 78 22.54 11.93 33.62
N GLY A 79 22.31 10.84 34.36
CA GLY A 79 20.96 10.34 34.64
C GLY A 79 20.06 11.32 35.39
N ARG A 80 20.62 12.11 36.34
CA ARG A 80 19.85 13.11 37.10
C ARG A 80 19.69 14.43 36.35
N GLU A 81 20.72 14.87 35.63
CA GLU A 81 20.68 16.11 34.86
C GLU A 81 19.68 16.03 33.70
N LEU A 82 19.70 14.92 32.96
CA LEU A 82 18.94 14.79 31.73
C LEU A 82 17.52 14.26 31.94
N GLU A 83 17.18 13.77 33.13
CA GLU A 83 15.86 13.19 33.40
C GLU A 83 14.72 14.18 33.12
N ASN A 84 14.88 15.45 33.53
CA ASN A 84 13.87 16.48 33.28
C ASN A 84 13.72 16.76 31.78
N THR A 85 14.83 16.83 31.04
CA THR A 85 14.84 17.07 29.59
C THR A 85 14.17 15.93 28.83
N ILE A 86 14.45 14.68 29.21
CA ILE A 86 13.84 13.50 28.57
C ILE A 86 12.34 13.40 28.88
N ARG A 87 11.92 13.72 30.11
CA ARG A 87 10.50 13.71 30.50
C ARG A 87 9.67 14.80 29.85
N GLN A 88 10.27 15.96 29.55
CA GLN A 88 9.59 17.06 28.83
C GLN A 88 9.30 16.73 27.37
N GLY A 89 10.01 15.77 26.78
CA GLY A 89 9.81 15.32 25.41
C GLY A 89 10.43 16.23 24.34
N PRO A 90 10.43 15.79 23.07
CA PRO A 90 11.11 16.47 21.97
C PRO A 90 10.37 17.71 21.43
N THR A 91 9.12 17.93 21.85
CA THR A 91 8.19 18.94 21.29
C THR A 91 8.65 20.40 21.48
N VAL A 92 9.52 20.67 22.46
CA VAL A 92 10.02 22.03 22.74
C VAL A 92 11.37 22.31 22.07
N PHE A 93 12.29 21.34 22.05
CA PHE A 93 13.62 21.47 21.43
C PHE A 93 14.16 20.11 20.94
N THR A 94 13.88 19.74 19.70
CA THR A 94 14.34 18.47 19.11
C THR A 94 15.86 18.31 19.18
N ASP A 95 16.65 19.34 18.84
CA ASP A 95 18.12 19.27 18.87
C ASP A 95 18.68 19.05 20.29
N LYS A 96 18.14 19.74 21.30
CA LYS A 96 18.57 19.56 22.70
C LYS A 96 18.20 18.17 23.22
N PHE A 97 17.03 17.66 22.83
CA PHE A 97 16.57 16.34 23.20
C PHE A 97 17.46 15.24 22.58
N LEU A 98 17.80 15.34 21.29
CA LEU A 98 18.65 14.37 20.62
C LEU A 98 20.07 14.35 21.19
N LYS A 99 20.65 15.51 21.48
CA LYS A 99 21.95 15.61 22.19
C LYS A 99 21.91 14.99 23.59
N ALA A 100 20.79 15.15 24.31
CA ALA A 100 20.60 14.49 25.60
C ALA A 100 20.55 12.95 25.45
N MET A 101 19.88 12.45 24.41
CA MET A 101 19.83 11.02 24.12
C MET A 101 21.20 10.44 23.74
N GLU A 102 22.00 11.17 22.95
CA GLU A 102 23.39 10.78 22.64
C GLU A 102 24.27 10.72 23.90
N ARG A 103 24.16 11.72 24.78
CA ARG A 103 24.92 11.72 26.06
C ARG A 103 24.51 10.56 26.98
N ILE A 104 23.24 10.14 26.97
CA ILE A 104 22.78 8.94 27.70
C ILE A 104 23.36 7.67 27.05
N LYS A 105 23.40 7.59 25.73
CA LYS A 105 23.98 6.46 24.98
C LYS A 105 25.47 6.29 25.29
N ASP A 106 26.24 7.38 25.26
CA ASP A 106 27.67 7.36 25.60
C ASP A 106 27.90 6.89 27.05
N ALA A 107 27.08 7.38 27.99
CA ALA A 107 27.12 6.93 29.38
C ALA A 107 26.79 5.42 29.51
N LEU A 108 25.79 4.93 28.78
CA LEU A 108 25.44 3.52 28.78
C LEU A 108 26.55 2.64 28.18
N ALA A 109 27.23 3.09 27.13
CA ALA A 109 28.36 2.37 26.54
C ALA A 109 29.51 2.23 27.55
N TYR A 110 29.81 3.32 28.26
CA TYR A 110 30.80 3.31 29.32
C TYR A 110 30.45 2.30 30.44
N PHE A 111 29.21 2.32 30.94
CA PHE A 111 28.79 1.41 32.00
C PHE A 111 28.72 -0.05 31.53
N GLN A 112 28.35 -0.31 30.28
CA GLN A 112 28.33 -1.67 29.71
C GLN A 112 29.72 -2.30 29.66
N GLU A 113 30.76 -1.52 29.33
CA GLU A 113 32.15 -2.01 29.29
C GLU A 113 32.79 -2.13 30.67
N ASN A 114 32.48 -1.21 31.60
CA ASN A 114 33.18 -1.11 32.87
C ASN A 114 32.43 -1.74 34.05
N ASN A 115 31.12 -1.50 34.19
CA ASN A 115 30.31 -1.89 35.36
C ASN A 115 28.85 -2.22 34.99
N PRO A 116 28.55 -3.41 34.43
CA PRO A 116 27.21 -3.75 33.94
C PRO A 116 26.15 -4.01 35.03
N GLN A 117 26.55 -4.21 36.29
CA GLN A 117 25.61 -4.45 37.41
C GLN A 117 25.27 -3.18 38.22
N ASP A 118 25.68 -2.01 37.74
CA ASP A 118 25.40 -0.76 38.43
C ASP A 118 23.90 -0.40 38.39
N VAL A 119 23.40 0.18 39.49
CA VAL A 119 22.03 0.69 39.60
C VAL A 119 21.82 1.84 38.61
N GLU A 120 22.86 2.66 38.38
CA GLU A 120 22.80 3.76 37.42
C GLU A 120 22.69 3.27 35.97
N PHE A 121 23.28 2.12 35.63
CA PHE A 121 23.10 1.51 34.31
C PHE A 121 21.63 1.14 34.06
N SER A 122 20.97 0.54 35.06
CA SER A 122 19.54 0.21 34.99
C SER A 122 18.68 1.47 34.87
N ARG A 123 19.01 2.52 35.62
CA ARG A 123 18.32 3.82 35.55
C ARG A 123 18.45 4.47 34.18
N LEU A 124 19.67 4.56 33.66
CA LEU A 124 19.95 5.15 32.34
C LEU A 124 19.27 4.34 31.22
N THR A 125 19.22 3.01 31.34
CA THR A 125 18.54 2.14 30.37
C THR A 125 17.03 2.42 30.36
N SER A 126 16.42 2.57 31.53
CA SER A 126 15.01 2.95 31.66
C SER A 126 14.76 4.35 31.09
N LEU A 127 15.62 5.32 31.41
CA LEU A 127 15.51 6.70 30.91
C LEU A 127 15.63 6.77 29.39
N TYR A 128 16.57 6.03 28.80
CA TYR A 128 16.74 5.92 27.37
C TYR A 128 15.51 5.30 26.70
N SER A 129 14.93 4.25 27.31
CA SER A 129 13.69 3.63 26.83
C SER A 129 12.51 4.61 26.84
N ILE A 130 12.38 5.44 27.88
CA ILE A 130 11.37 6.52 27.97
C ILE A 130 11.61 7.59 26.89
N GLY A 131 12.87 7.93 26.63
CA GLY A 131 13.25 8.86 25.58
C GLY A 131 12.88 8.35 24.19
N LEU A 132 13.19 7.09 23.88
CA LEU A 132 12.76 6.43 22.64
C LEU A 132 11.23 6.44 22.51
N GLY A 133 10.48 6.07 23.55
CA GLY A 133 9.02 6.12 23.53
C GLY A 133 8.43 7.54 23.37
N SER A 134 9.18 8.57 23.75
CA SER A 134 8.80 9.97 23.50
C SER A 134 9.04 10.40 22.06
N LEU A 135 10.13 9.93 21.44
CA LEU A 135 10.39 10.12 20.01
C LEU A 135 9.38 9.36 19.14
N GLU A 136 9.01 8.15 19.53
CA GLU A 136 7.95 7.38 18.84
C GLU A 136 6.57 8.04 18.93
N ARG A 137 6.30 8.80 20.01
CA ARG A 137 5.08 9.62 20.13
C ARG A 137 5.13 10.86 19.25
N GLU A 138 6.29 11.53 19.20
CA GLU A 138 6.48 12.68 18.31
C GLU A 138 6.40 12.28 16.83
N PHE A 139 6.98 11.13 16.48
CA PHE A 139 6.86 10.55 15.14
C PHE A 139 5.40 10.25 14.79
N ASP A 140 4.63 9.63 15.69
CA ASP A 140 3.19 9.43 15.48
C ASP A 140 2.42 10.75 15.31
N GLY A 141 2.77 11.76 16.12
CA GLY A 141 2.20 13.12 16.01
C GLY A 141 2.50 13.76 14.65
N LEU A 142 3.75 13.63 14.17
CA LEU A 142 4.14 14.09 12.84
C LEU A 142 3.40 13.34 11.74
N LEU A 143 3.30 12.00 11.81
CA LEU A 143 2.54 11.20 10.84
C LEU A 143 1.09 11.68 10.68
N ARG A 144 0.42 11.99 11.80
CA ARG A 144 -0.96 12.50 11.79
C ARG A 144 -1.09 13.93 11.25
N GLN A 145 -0.03 14.73 11.36
CA GLN A 145 0.01 16.07 10.79
C GLN A 145 0.31 16.03 9.30
N THR A 146 1.20 15.12 8.86
CA THR A 146 1.61 14.96 7.46
C THR A 146 0.55 14.29 6.61
N PHE A 147 -0.05 13.21 7.13
CA PHE A 147 -0.99 12.38 6.39
C PHE A 147 -2.40 12.60 6.90
N ARG A 148 -3.26 13.15 6.04
CA ARG A 148 -4.66 13.42 6.34
C ARG A 148 -5.55 12.61 5.39
N PRO A 149 -6.79 12.31 5.81
CA PRO A 149 -7.76 11.72 4.90
C PRO A 149 -7.92 12.59 3.64
N ILE A 150 -8.04 11.96 2.47
CA ILE A 150 -8.14 12.67 1.19
C ILE A 150 -9.42 13.51 1.19
N ASP A 151 -9.39 14.70 0.60
CA ASP A 151 -10.57 15.56 0.55
C ASP A 151 -11.70 14.94 -0.29
N ASP A 152 -12.95 15.28 0.03
CA ASP A 152 -14.11 14.71 -0.68
C ASP A 152 -14.08 15.06 -2.18
N ALA A 153 -13.58 16.24 -2.57
CA ALA A 153 -13.51 16.64 -3.97
C ALA A 153 -12.50 15.77 -4.76
N THR A 154 -11.33 15.49 -4.20
CA THR A 154 -10.39 14.54 -4.81
C THR A 154 -10.92 13.11 -4.81
N LEU A 155 -11.58 12.65 -3.74
CA LEU A 155 -12.24 11.33 -3.75
C LEU A 155 -13.30 11.25 -4.86
N ILE A 156 -14.12 12.29 -5.04
CA ILE A 156 -15.10 12.36 -6.13
C ILE A 156 -14.41 12.31 -7.49
N ARG A 157 -13.32 13.05 -7.70
CA ARG A 157 -12.54 12.95 -8.94
C ARG A 157 -12.00 11.54 -9.20
N LEU A 158 -11.54 10.85 -8.16
CA LEU A 158 -11.07 9.47 -8.27
C LEU A 158 -12.21 8.48 -8.58
N MET A 159 -13.44 8.77 -8.15
CA MET A 159 -14.63 8.00 -8.51
C MET A 159 -15.10 8.30 -9.95
N ASP A 160 -15.04 9.57 -10.35
CA ASP A 160 -15.47 10.11 -11.64
C ASP A 160 -14.47 9.88 -12.77
N GLN A 161 -13.28 9.33 -12.48
CA GLN A 161 -12.43 8.67 -13.47
C GLN A 161 -13.17 7.42 -14.01
N LYS A 162 -14.27 7.69 -14.71
CA LYS A 162 -14.94 6.76 -15.60
C LYS A 162 -13.87 6.28 -16.57
N VAL A 163 -13.82 4.96 -16.70
CA VAL A 163 -13.47 4.21 -17.90
C VAL A 163 -13.02 5.15 -19.03
N SER A 164 -11.72 5.45 -19.08
CA SER A 164 -11.17 5.80 -20.38
C SER A 164 -11.31 4.52 -21.17
N ASP A 165 -12.29 4.48 -22.06
CA ASP A 165 -12.31 3.48 -23.12
C ASP A 165 -10.94 3.57 -23.78
N LYS A 166 -10.09 2.56 -23.56
CA LYS A 166 -8.81 2.40 -24.26
C LYS A 166 -9.09 1.97 -25.71
N GLU A 167 -10.04 2.63 -26.36
CA GLU A 167 -10.34 2.51 -27.78
C GLU A 167 -9.91 3.81 -28.46
N SER A 168 -8.60 3.94 -28.69
CA SER A 168 -7.99 4.61 -29.84
C SER A 168 -6.50 4.78 -29.57
N GLY A 169 -5.68 4.19 -30.44
CA GLY A 169 -4.24 4.25 -30.34
C GLY A 169 -3.72 5.68 -30.54
N ASP A 170 -2.86 6.11 -29.61
CA ASP A 170 -1.54 6.60 -29.98
C ASP A 170 -0.59 6.34 -28.81
N GLY A 171 0.61 5.87 -29.13
CA GLY A 171 1.67 5.63 -28.18
C GLY A 171 2.26 6.95 -27.69
N SER A 172 1.61 7.57 -26.71
CA SER A 172 2.19 8.67 -25.94
C SER A 172 2.28 8.27 -24.48
N LEU A 173 3.46 7.77 -24.11
CA LEU A 173 3.94 7.68 -22.74
C LEU A 173 3.86 9.07 -22.10
N THR A 174 2.87 9.29 -21.22
CA THR A 174 2.85 10.24 -20.09
C THR A 174 1.42 10.32 -19.54
N GLU A 175 0.93 9.24 -18.93
CA GLU A 175 -0.06 9.45 -17.86
C GLU A 175 0.74 10.02 -16.68
N ASP A 176 0.82 11.35 -16.63
CA ASP A 176 1.28 12.07 -15.45
C ASP A 176 0.55 11.47 -14.25
N THR A 177 1.30 10.76 -13.40
CA THR A 177 0.75 10.16 -12.21
C THR A 177 0.36 11.29 -11.28
N GLU A 178 -0.85 11.84 -11.46
CA GLU A 178 -1.38 12.94 -10.66
C GLU A 178 -1.17 12.59 -9.20
N GLN A 179 -0.33 13.35 -8.52
CA GLN A 179 -0.04 13.14 -7.11
C GLN A 179 -1.33 13.39 -6.34
N ILE A 180 -1.90 12.32 -5.77
CA ILE A 180 -3.17 12.36 -5.03
C ILE A 180 -3.00 13.19 -3.75
N GLU A 181 -1.81 13.15 -3.15
CA GLU A 181 -1.44 13.90 -1.96
C GLU A 181 -0.24 14.82 -2.26
N ASP A 182 -0.47 16.14 -2.28
CA ASP A 182 0.61 17.13 -2.32
C ASP A 182 1.15 17.35 -0.90
N ILE A 183 2.19 16.60 -0.55
CA ILE A 183 2.81 16.65 0.78
C ILE A 183 4.08 17.50 0.73
N PRO A 184 4.17 18.58 1.53
CA PRO A 184 5.36 19.41 1.67
C PRO A 184 6.63 18.61 2.01
N ASN A 185 7.69 18.83 1.23
CA ASN A 185 8.97 18.11 1.37
C ASN A 185 9.65 18.34 2.74
N ASN A 186 9.41 19.47 3.41
CA ASN A 186 9.94 19.72 4.75
C ASN A 186 9.43 18.70 5.78
N MET A 187 8.15 18.33 5.70
CA MET A 187 7.55 17.36 6.60
C MET A 187 8.05 15.93 6.31
N LEU A 188 8.19 15.57 5.03
CA LEU A 188 8.79 14.30 4.63
C LEU A 188 10.25 14.18 5.10
N ASN A 189 11.03 15.27 5.01
CA ASN A 189 12.40 15.31 5.51
C ASN A 189 12.47 15.14 7.03
N SER A 190 11.55 15.74 7.79
CA SER A 190 11.45 15.55 9.25
C SER A 190 11.13 14.10 9.63
N LEU A 191 10.19 13.46 8.94
CA LEU A 191 9.87 12.05 9.13
C LEU A 191 11.07 11.15 8.81
N ARG A 192 11.73 11.40 7.67
CA ARG A 192 12.92 10.65 7.24
C ARG A 192 14.06 10.78 8.24
N PHE A 193 14.31 12.00 8.73
CA PHE A 193 15.35 12.26 9.72
C PHE A 193 15.09 11.50 11.03
N LEU A 194 13.87 11.59 11.57
CA LEU A 194 13.50 10.91 12.81
C LEU A 194 13.54 9.39 12.66
N ALA A 195 13.01 8.85 11.56
CA ALA A 195 13.05 7.40 11.30
C ALA A 195 14.48 6.88 11.18
N LYS A 196 15.36 7.60 10.46
CA LYS A 196 16.78 7.26 10.33
C LYS A 196 17.48 7.30 11.69
N TRP A 197 17.31 8.39 12.44
CA TRP A 197 17.93 8.54 13.75
C TRP A 197 17.49 7.42 14.72
N MET A 198 16.20 7.06 14.72
CA MET A 198 15.69 5.98 15.57
C MET A 198 16.24 4.61 15.16
N SER A 199 16.32 4.32 13.86
CA SER A 199 16.88 3.07 13.36
C SER A 199 18.35 2.88 13.77
N GLU A 200 19.16 3.94 13.68
CA GLU A 200 20.58 3.93 14.06
C GLU A 200 20.79 3.78 15.59
N ASN A 201 19.86 4.25 16.40
CA ASN A 201 20.00 4.33 17.86
C ASN A 201 19.24 3.26 18.66
N GLN A 202 18.44 2.41 18.01
CA GLN A 202 17.73 1.30 18.65
C GLN A 202 18.56 0.02 18.77
N SER A 203 19.60 -0.16 17.96
CA SER A 203 20.51 -1.33 18.02
C SER A 203 21.30 -1.43 19.32
N PHE A 204 21.40 -0.33 20.07
CA PHE A 204 22.22 -0.21 21.28
C PHE A 204 21.57 -0.85 22.51
N VAL A 205 20.23 -0.89 22.59
CA VAL A 205 19.51 -1.55 23.69
C VAL A 205 19.20 -2.97 23.25
N ASN A 206 20.08 -3.91 23.57
CA ASN A 206 19.90 -5.35 23.35
C ASN A 206 18.55 -5.85 23.88
N LYS A 207 17.51 -5.79 23.04
CA LYS A 207 16.37 -6.69 23.04
C LYS A 207 16.31 -7.33 21.66
N PRO A 208 16.37 -8.67 21.54
CA PRO A 208 16.34 -9.38 20.26
C PRO A 208 14.93 -9.41 19.64
N GLN A 209 14.14 -8.33 19.76
CA GLN A 209 12.81 -8.20 19.16
C GLN A 209 12.53 -6.74 18.75
N GLY A 210 12.75 -6.42 17.48
CA GLY A 210 11.76 -5.72 16.65
C GLY A 210 11.45 -4.23 16.85
N ILE A 211 12.33 -3.37 17.39
CA ILE A 211 11.97 -1.94 17.62
C ILE A 211 12.42 -0.99 16.47
N SER A 212 13.36 -1.40 15.61
CA SER A 212 13.57 -0.76 14.27
C SER A 212 12.33 -0.87 13.38
N GLN A 213 11.45 -1.85 13.69
CA GLN A 213 10.11 -1.90 13.13
C GLN A 213 9.16 -0.86 13.76
N GLY A 214 9.37 -0.33 14.97
CA GLY A 214 8.38 0.51 15.65
C GLY A 214 7.89 1.72 14.84
N CYS A 215 8.82 2.46 14.21
CA CYS A 215 8.45 3.61 13.36
C CYS A 215 7.81 3.18 12.05
N LEU A 216 8.37 2.13 11.41
CA LEU A 216 7.84 1.59 10.18
C LEU A 216 6.46 0.95 10.38
N THR A 217 6.24 0.28 11.50
CA THR A 217 4.96 -0.29 11.94
C THR A 217 3.96 0.82 12.18
N LYS A 218 4.31 1.91 12.89
CA LYS A 218 3.40 3.06 13.04
C LYS A 218 3.06 3.73 11.72
N TYR A 219 4.05 3.89 10.83
CA TYR A 219 3.81 4.37 9.48
C TYR A 219 2.84 3.46 8.72
N CYS A 220 3.09 2.14 8.73
CA CYS A 220 2.22 1.15 8.11
C CYS A 220 0.80 1.20 8.68
N GLU A 221 0.64 1.26 10.00
CA GLU A 221 -0.66 1.35 10.67
C GLU A 221 -1.40 2.62 10.26
N CYS A 222 -0.71 3.77 10.26
CA CYS A 222 -1.27 5.04 9.83
C CYS A 222 -1.77 5.01 8.38
N ARG A 223 -0.91 4.58 7.43
CA ARG A 223 -1.27 4.51 6.00
C ARG A 223 -2.35 3.47 5.72
N ARG A 224 -2.25 2.29 6.33
CA ARG A 224 -3.28 1.22 6.24
C ARG A 224 -4.65 1.74 6.66
N GLU A 225 -4.72 2.45 7.78
CA GLU A 225 -5.98 2.98 8.30
C GLU A 225 -6.50 4.14 7.43
N LEU A 226 -5.62 4.96 6.85
CA LEU A 226 -6.03 6.00 5.90
C LEU A 226 -6.63 5.42 4.62
N ILE A 227 -6.03 4.37 4.03
CA ILE A 227 -6.62 3.69 2.87
C ILE A 227 -8.01 3.16 3.23
N ARG A 228 -8.12 2.42 4.33
CA ARG A 228 -9.39 1.84 4.78
C ARG A 228 -10.45 2.92 5.03
N LEU A 229 -10.08 4.01 5.72
CA LEU A 229 -10.96 5.14 5.98
C LEU A 229 -11.43 5.82 4.69
N ASN A 230 -10.55 6.01 3.71
CA ASN A 230 -10.91 6.61 2.43
C ASN A 230 -11.88 5.70 1.65
N LEU A 231 -11.71 4.38 1.67
CA LEU A 231 -12.67 3.44 1.06
C LEU A 231 -14.06 3.51 1.72
N VAL A 232 -14.11 3.58 3.05
CA VAL A 232 -15.37 3.74 3.80
C VAL A 232 -16.04 5.07 3.43
N ARG A 233 -15.26 6.15 3.27
CA ARG A 233 -15.79 7.45 2.85
C ARG A 233 -16.31 7.44 1.41
N VAL A 234 -15.62 6.78 0.49
CA VAL A 234 -16.11 6.55 -0.89
C VAL A 234 -17.49 5.87 -0.85
N ARG A 235 -17.64 4.80 -0.07
CA ARG A 235 -18.93 4.11 0.11
C ARG A 235 -20.02 5.05 0.61
N GLU A 236 -19.70 5.89 1.59
CA GLU A 236 -20.66 6.85 2.16
C GLU A 236 -21.03 7.96 1.18
N LEU A 237 -20.08 8.46 0.39
CA LEU A 237 -20.32 9.48 -0.64
C LEU A 237 -21.24 8.94 -1.74
N LEU A 238 -20.98 7.72 -2.22
CA LEU A 238 -21.83 7.08 -3.23
C LEU A 238 -23.25 6.85 -2.70
N ARG A 239 -23.40 6.37 -1.47
CA ARG A 239 -24.71 6.20 -0.81
C ARG A 239 -25.48 7.52 -0.69
N LYS A 240 -24.78 8.62 -0.37
CA LYS A 240 -25.36 9.97 -0.29
C LYS A 240 -25.81 10.49 -1.65
N ALA A 241 -25.04 10.20 -2.71
CA ALA A 241 -25.37 10.60 -4.08
C ALA A 241 -26.67 9.93 -4.56
N GLU A 242 -26.90 8.67 -4.19
CA GLU A 242 -28.13 7.96 -4.57
C GLU A 242 -29.38 8.35 -3.76
N ASN A 243 -29.21 8.70 -2.48
CA ASN A 243 -30.31 8.98 -1.56
C ASN A 243 -30.21 10.38 -0.94
N PRO A 244 -30.40 11.46 -1.74
CA PRO A 244 -30.32 12.84 -1.25
C PRO A 244 -31.40 13.20 -0.21
N SER A 245 -32.42 12.35 -0.03
CA SER A 245 -33.57 12.58 0.86
C SER A 245 -33.43 11.98 2.28
N SER A 246 -32.37 11.24 2.62
CA SER A 246 -32.22 10.63 3.96
C SER A 246 -31.37 11.43 4.95
N SER A 247 -30.84 12.59 4.54
CA SER A 247 -30.04 13.47 5.42
C SER A 247 -30.55 14.91 5.43
N SER A 248 -31.72 15.13 6.05
CA SER A 248 -32.13 16.48 6.49
C SER A 248 -32.75 16.46 7.89
N SER A 249 -31.89 16.38 8.91
CA SER A 249 -32.20 17.00 10.20
C SER A 249 -31.52 18.38 10.23
N GLY A 250 -32.19 19.35 9.62
CA GLY A 250 -31.76 20.75 9.54
C GLY A 250 -32.81 21.55 8.78
N THR A 251 -33.65 22.26 9.53
CA THR A 251 -34.78 23.10 9.12
C THR A 251 -34.55 23.96 7.87
N VAL A 252 -35.53 24.00 6.96
CA VAL A 252 -36.28 25.21 6.51
C VAL A 252 -37.19 24.89 5.29
N SER A 253 -38.49 25.07 5.51
CA SER A 253 -39.58 25.50 4.60
C SER A 253 -39.77 24.93 3.18
N LYS A 254 -40.86 24.14 3.02
CA LYS A 254 -41.61 23.84 1.78
C LYS A 254 -42.38 25.07 1.25
N PRO A 255 -42.75 25.18 -0.06
CA PRO A 255 -43.96 24.52 -0.63
C PRO A 255 -43.79 24.04 -2.11
N GLY A 256 -44.55 23.09 -2.68
CA GLY A 256 -45.77 22.43 -2.22
C GLY A 256 -46.23 21.27 -3.13
N PHE A 257 -47.31 20.64 -2.66
CA PHE A 257 -48.34 19.83 -3.34
C PHE A 257 -47.97 18.66 -4.29
N LEU A 258 -48.22 17.44 -3.81
CA LEU A 258 -49.14 16.48 -4.45
C LEU A 258 -49.94 15.69 -3.37
N PRO A 259 -51.22 15.30 -3.63
CA PRO A 259 -52.16 14.78 -2.63
C PRO A 259 -52.11 13.23 -2.45
N PRO A 260 -52.84 12.67 -1.45
CA PRO A 260 -52.59 11.35 -0.88
C PRO A 260 -53.61 10.27 -1.30
N ASN A 261 -53.16 9.02 -1.53
CA ASN A 261 -53.86 7.79 -1.10
C ASN A 261 -53.01 6.54 -1.46
N VAL A 262 -52.43 5.86 -0.46
CA VAL A 262 -52.96 4.68 0.25
C VAL A 262 -52.71 3.35 -0.48
N ARG A 263 -51.65 2.69 0.01
CA ARG A 263 -51.52 1.25 0.29
C ARG A 263 -52.53 0.33 -0.39
N GLY A 264 -52.04 -0.44 -1.35
CA GLY A 264 -52.61 -1.71 -1.79
C GLY A 264 -51.51 -2.75 -1.95
N ARG A 265 -51.27 -3.55 -0.90
CA ARG A 265 -50.38 -4.72 -0.93
C ARG A 265 -51.06 -5.80 -1.77
N THR A 266 -50.67 -5.96 -3.03
CA THR A 266 -51.07 -7.13 -3.84
C THR A 266 -49.93 -8.13 -3.88
N LYS A 267 -50.16 -9.32 -3.34
CA LYS A 267 -49.33 -10.51 -3.56
C LYS A 267 -49.14 -10.70 -5.07
N ARG A 268 -47.90 -10.78 -5.56
CA ARG A 268 -47.60 -11.14 -6.96
C ARG A 268 -46.67 -12.35 -6.99
N LEU A 269 -47.05 -13.36 -7.75
CA LEU A 269 -46.19 -14.46 -8.23
C LEU A 269 -45.62 -14.05 -9.61
N PRO A 270 -44.49 -14.66 -10.04
CA PRO A 270 -43.39 -13.99 -10.72
C PRO A 270 -43.66 -13.80 -12.21
N GLY A 271 -43.64 -12.55 -12.66
CA GLY A 271 -43.70 -12.12 -14.04
C GLY A 271 -42.63 -11.06 -14.24
N PHE A 272 -41.76 -11.31 -15.20
CA PHE A 272 -40.54 -10.59 -15.53
C PHE A 272 -40.87 -9.10 -15.81
N VAL A 273 -40.44 -8.20 -14.92
CA VAL A 273 -40.51 -6.75 -15.12
C VAL A 273 -39.10 -6.21 -14.93
N TRP A 274 -38.53 -5.69 -16.02
CA TRP A 274 -37.24 -5.03 -16.05
C TRP A 274 -37.41 -3.53 -15.81
N ASP A 275 -36.95 -3.07 -14.66
CA ASP A 275 -36.48 -1.70 -14.51
C ASP A 275 -35.04 -1.83 -14.01
N ILE A 276 -34.08 -1.19 -14.69
CA ILE A 276 -32.67 -1.19 -14.29
C ILE A 276 -32.52 -0.60 -12.88
N ASN A 277 -33.47 0.24 -12.46
CA ASN A 277 -33.58 0.77 -11.10
C ASN A 277 -34.32 -0.16 -10.11
N ALA A 278 -34.97 -1.23 -10.59
CA ALA A 278 -35.64 -2.23 -9.74
C ALA A 278 -34.71 -3.34 -9.22
N VAL A 279 -33.39 -3.17 -9.34
CA VAL A 279 -32.39 -3.85 -8.51
C VAL A 279 -32.74 -3.70 -7.00
N ARG A 280 -33.50 -2.67 -6.64
CA ARG A 280 -33.89 -2.34 -5.25
C ARG A 280 -34.97 -3.22 -4.61
N LEU A 281 -35.52 -4.26 -5.24
CA LEU A 281 -36.65 -5.02 -4.66
C LEU A 281 -36.47 -6.54 -4.56
N ILE A 282 -35.27 -6.98 -4.20
CA ILE A 282 -35.06 -8.29 -3.57
C ILE A 282 -34.97 -8.02 -2.05
N ASN A 283 -35.65 -8.82 -1.22
CA ASN A 283 -35.76 -8.72 0.25
C ASN A 283 -34.88 -7.63 0.91
N GLU A 284 -35.49 -6.51 1.32
CA GLU A 284 -34.90 -5.36 2.06
C GLU A 284 -34.01 -5.72 3.27
N ALA A 285 -33.93 -6.99 3.67
CA ALA A 285 -33.13 -7.45 4.81
C ALA A 285 -31.77 -8.09 4.45
N GLU A 286 -31.53 -8.52 3.20
CA GLU A 286 -30.27 -9.23 2.84
C GLU A 286 -29.47 -8.60 1.68
N THR A 287 -30.08 -7.73 0.87
CA THR A 287 -29.49 -7.19 -0.38
C THR A 287 -29.26 -5.68 -0.38
N ASP A 288 -29.63 -4.98 0.70
CA ASP A 288 -29.52 -3.52 0.82
C ASP A 288 -28.07 -3.00 1.01
N GLU A 289 -27.06 -3.88 1.13
CA GLU A 289 -25.69 -3.46 1.52
C GLU A 289 -24.62 -3.57 0.43
N LEU A 290 -24.81 -4.36 -0.64
CA LEU A 290 -23.79 -4.55 -1.67
C LEU A 290 -24.29 -4.16 -3.06
N ASP A 291 -23.94 -2.95 -3.47
CA ASP A 291 -24.08 -2.50 -4.84
C ASP A 291 -22.80 -2.81 -5.64
N SER A 292 -22.98 -3.49 -6.77
CA SER A 292 -21.88 -3.89 -7.67
C SER A 292 -21.24 -2.71 -8.40
N GLU A 293 -21.98 -1.61 -8.63
CA GLU A 293 -21.43 -0.37 -9.16
C GLU A 293 -20.56 0.32 -8.11
N HIS A 294 -21.07 0.44 -6.88
CA HIS A 294 -20.28 0.93 -5.75
C HIS A 294 -19.00 0.10 -5.56
N TYR A 295 -19.14 -1.24 -5.59
CA TYR A 295 -18.02 -2.15 -5.49
C TYR A 295 -16.96 -1.84 -6.56
N ALA A 296 -17.37 -1.77 -7.83
CA ALA A 296 -16.49 -1.47 -8.96
C ALA A 296 -15.77 -0.12 -8.78
N ILE A 297 -16.49 0.91 -8.34
CA ILE A 297 -15.91 2.23 -8.10
C ILE A 297 -14.83 2.17 -7.02
N ALA A 298 -15.10 1.60 -5.84
CA ALA A 298 -14.06 1.56 -4.80
C ALA A 298 -12.93 0.57 -5.08
N LEU A 299 -13.15 -0.47 -5.88
CA LEU A 299 -12.05 -1.29 -6.39
C LEU A 299 -11.10 -0.44 -7.24
N GLY A 300 -11.64 0.43 -8.10
CA GLY A 300 -10.84 1.42 -8.84
C GLY A 300 -10.10 2.39 -7.94
N VAL A 301 -10.81 2.97 -6.96
CA VAL A 301 -10.19 3.89 -5.99
C VAL A 301 -9.10 3.19 -5.19
N LEU A 302 -9.30 1.93 -4.76
CA LEU A 302 -8.30 1.15 -4.04
C LEU A 302 -6.99 1.05 -4.83
N VAL A 303 -7.06 0.68 -6.11
CA VAL A 303 -5.87 0.60 -6.96
C VAL A 303 -5.16 1.94 -7.03
N LYS A 304 -5.90 3.03 -7.17
CA LYS A 304 -5.31 4.38 -7.25
C LYS A 304 -4.67 4.81 -5.93
N LEU A 305 -5.28 4.46 -4.79
CA LEU A 305 -4.68 4.65 -3.46
C LEU A 305 -3.39 3.84 -3.29
N MET A 306 -3.38 2.59 -3.74
CA MET A 306 -2.19 1.74 -3.68
C MET A 306 -1.05 2.27 -4.59
N GLN A 307 -1.36 2.77 -5.79
CA GLN A 307 -0.38 3.46 -6.65
C GLN A 307 0.26 4.65 -5.91
N ASN A 308 -0.55 5.45 -5.22
CA ASN A 308 -0.07 6.58 -4.44
C ASN A 308 0.84 6.15 -3.28
N GLU A 309 0.55 5.04 -2.61
CA GLU A 309 1.45 4.50 -1.59
C GLU A 309 2.81 4.06 -2.15
N CYS A 310 2.84 3.44 -3.33
CA CYS A 310 4.10 3.05 -3.97
C CYS A 310 4.98 4.29 -4.24
N ILE A 311 4.36 5.36 -4.77
CA ILE A 311 5.04 6.64 -5.03
C ILE A 311 5.48 7.30 -3.72
N LEU A 312 4.62 7.31 -2.71
CA LEU A 312 4.92 7.92 -1.41
C LEU A 312 6.07 7.20 -0.69
N LEU A 313 6.09 5.87 -0.73
CA LEU A 313 7.16 5.08 -0.13
C LEU A 313 8.50 5.33 -0.84
N ASP A 314 8.50 5.44 -2.17
CA ASP A 314 9.68 5.80 -2.95
C ASP A 314 10.18 7.22 -2.63
N ARG A 315 9.27 8.19 -2.46
CA ARG A 315 9.61 9.56 -2.03
C ARG A 315 10.19 9.63 -0.61
N LEU A 316 9.64 8.85 0.32
CA LEU A 316 10.03 8.87 1.74
C LEU A 316 11.39 8.19 2.00
N GLN A 317 11.76 7.17 1.21
CA GLN A 317 13.03 6.43 1.33
C GLN A 317 13.30 5.94 2.77
N LEU A 318 12.28 5.40 3.43
CA LEU A 318 12.35 4.90 4.81
C LEU A 318 13.05 3.54 4.94
N THR A 319 13.12 2.77 3.86
CA THR A 319 13.71 1.44 3.78
C THR A 319 15.03 1.46 3.01
N ALA A 320 15.99 0.64 3.43
CA ALA A 320 17.28 0.50 2.75
C ALA A 320 17.29 -0.62 1.71
N SER A 321 16.43 -1.63 1.85
CA SER A 321 16.33 -2.78 0.94
C SER A 321 14.97 -2.83 0.21
N PRO A 322 14.94 -3.28 -1.06
CA PRO A 322 13.69 -3.49 -1.79
C PRO A 322 12.75 -4.52 -1.14
N GLN A 323 13.30 -5.51 -0.43
CA GLN A 323 12.51 -6.55 0.24
C GLN A 323 11.75 -5.98 1.45
N ASP A 324 12.38 -5.08 2.22
CA ASP A 324 11.70 -4.43 3.34
C ASP A 324 10.53 -3.56 2.85
N SER A 325 10.69 -2.86 1.72
CA SER A 325 9.62 -2.10 1.09
C SER A 325 8.42 -2.98 0.72
N GLN A 326 8.67 -4.17 0.16
CA GLN A 326 7.61 -5.12 -0.19
C GLN A 326 6.84 -5.62 1.04
N VAL A 327 7.54 -5.88 2.15
CA VAL A 327 6.90 -6.27 3.42
C VAL A 327 6.05 -5.13 4.00
N LEU A 328 6.50 -3.88 3.89
CA LEU A 328 5.70 -2.72 4.31
C LEU A 328 4.47 -2.54 3.43
N LEU A 329 4.61 -2.60 2.11
CA LEU A 329 3.49 -2.49 1.16
C LEU A 329 2.46 -3.60 1.38
N PHE A 330 2.90 -4.85 1.56
CA PHE A 330 2.01 -5.96 1.96
C PHE A 330 1.19 -5.60 3.19
N ASN A 331 1.86 -5.09 4.23
CA ASN A 331 1.19 -4.70 5.46
C ASN A 331 0.25 -3.52 5.28
N ILE A 332 0.56 -2.54 4.42
CA ILE A 332 -0.31 -1.38 4.16
C ILE A 332 -1.56 -1.80 3.39
N PHE A 333 -1.40 -2.63 2.35
CA PHE A 333 -2.48 -3.05 1.45
C PHE A 333 -3.44 -4.05 2.09
N LYS A 334 -2.97 -4.86 3.04
CA LYS A 334 -3.70 -6.01 3.59
C LYS A 334 -5.16 -5.74 3.97
N ASN A 335 -5.44 -4.71 4.77
CA ASN A 335 -6.81 -4.49 5.27
C ASN A 335 -7.75 -3.99 4.19
N GLY A 336 -7.33 -2.99 3.39
CA GLY A 336 -8.15 -2.48 2.28
C GLY A 336 -8.43 -3.55 1.24
N SER A 337 -7.43 -4.37 0.88
CA SER A 337 -7.62 -5.52 0.01
C SER A 337 -8.56 -6.56 0.62
N SER A 338 -8.38 -6.90 1.89
CA SER A 338 -9.24 -7.89 2.57
C SER A 338 -10.71 -7.47 2.56
N ASP A 339 -11.01 -6.20 2.83
CA ASP A 339 -12.38 -5.68 2.81
C ASP A 339 -13.01 -5.86 1.41
N ILE A 340 -12.32 -5.42 0.35
CA ILE A 340 -12.77 -5.61 -1.04
C ILE A 340 -12.88 -7.08 -1.42
N LEU A 341 -11.91 -7.91 -1.05
CA LEU A 341 -11.94 -9.34 -1.34
C LEU A 341 -13.15 -10.02 -0.70
N THR A 342 -13.42 -9.73 0.58
CA THR A 342 -14.59 -10.30 1.30
C THR A 342 -15.92 -9.85 0.69
N GLU A 343 -16.02 -8.58 0.29
CA GLU A 343 -17.17 -8.02 -0.42
C GLU A 343 -17.39 -8.74 -1.77
N GLY A 344 -16.33 -8.92 -2.56
CA GLY A 344 -16.38 -9.65 -3.83
C GLY A 344 -16.78 -11.12 -3.69
N THR A 345 -16.32 -11.80 -2.62
CA THR A 345 -16.79 -13.17 -2.33
C THR A 345 -18.28 -13.21 -1.96
N THR A 346 -18.78 -12.16 -1.33
CA THR A 346 -20.20 -12.03 -0.99
C THR A 346 -21.06 -11.87 -2.24
N LEU A 347 -20.62 -11.09 -3.24
CA LEU A 347 -21.29 -10.98 -4.55
C LEU A 347 -21.45 -12.34 -5.23
N THR A 348 -20.40 -13.17 -5.20
CA THR A 348 -20.46 -14.52 -5.79
C THR A 348 -21.52 -15.39 -5.08
N ARG A 349 -21.56 -15.33 -3.74
CA ARG A 349 -22.53 -16.08 -2.94
C ARG A 349 -23.97 -15.62 -3.18
N LEU A 350 -24.18 -14.30 -3.33
CA LEU A 350 -25.47 -13.73 -3.69
C LEU A 350 -25.92 -14.19 -5.08
N MET A 351 -25.01 -14.21 -6.06
CA MET A 351 -25.30 -14.73 -7.39
C MET A 351 -25.70 -16.22 -7.35
N HIS A 352 -24.97 -17.06 -6.61
CA HIS A 352 -25.33 -18.47 -6.48
C HIS A 352 -26.75 -18.66 -5.90
N ARG A 353 -27.17 -17.81 -4.95
CA ARG A 353 -28.52 -17.84 -4.39
C ARG A 353 -29.57 -17.37 -5.41
N ALA A 354 -29.30 -16.29 -6.14
CA ALA A 354 -30.18 -15.78 -7.20
C ALA A 354 -30.34 -16.81 -8.34
N GLN A 355 -29.27 -17.51 -8.71
CA GLN A 355 -29.33 -18.63 -9.66
C GLN A 355 -30.31 -19.72 -9.20
N GLY A 356 -30.29 -20.09 -7.91
CA GLY A 356 -31.23 -21.07 -7.34
C GLY A 356 -32.71 -20.60 -7.37
N ARG A 357 -32.95 -19.29 -7.44
CA ARG A 357 -34.29 -18.68 -7.60
C ARG A 357 -34.67 -18.44 -9.06
N ALA A 358 -33.82 -18.82 -10.02
CA ALA A 358 -33.95 -18.49 -11.44
C ALA A 358 -33.92 -16.97 -11.74
N GLU A 359 -33.28 -16.18 -10.88
CA GLU A 359 -33.04 -14.72 -11.05
C GLU A 359 -31.76 -14.48 -11.86
N PHE A 360 -31.67 -15.04 -13.08
CA PHE A 360 -30.44 -15.00 -13.89
C PHE A 360 -29.99 -13.60 -14.29
N HIS A 361 -30.91 -12.63 -14.33
CA HIS A 361 -30.60 -11.22 -14.59
C HIS A 361 -29.55 -10.62 -13.65
N MET A 362 -29.44 -11.15 -12.43
CA MET A 362 -28.46 -10.68 -11.44
C MET A 362 -27.02 -10.91 -11.88
N VAL A 363 -26.77 -11.71 -12.92
CA VAL A 363 -25.43 -11.90 -13.50
C VAL A 363 -24.82 -10.58 -13.97
N MET A 364 -25.65 -9.61 -14.38
CA MET A 364 -25.20 -8.28 -14.77
C MET A 364 -24.35 -7.61 -13.68
N SER A 365 -24.72 -7.79 -12.41
CA SER A 365 -23.96 -7.26 -11.28
C SER A 365 -22.53 -7.83 -11.25
N LEU A 366 -22.36 -9.13 -11.52
CA LEU A 366 -21.01 -9.72 -11.63
C LEU A 366 -20.27 -9.25 -12.89
N LEU A 367 -20.98 -9.07 -14.01
CA LEU A 367 -20.39 -8.58 -15.26
C LEU A 367 -19.89 -7.14 -15.14
N VAL A 368 -20.58 -6.26 -14.42
CA VAL A 368 -20.13 -4.89 -14.08
C VAL A 368 -18.82 -4.93 -13.29
N VAL A 369 -18.74 -5.81 -12.29
CA VAL A 369 -17.51 -5.98 -11.50
C VAL A 369 -16.36 -6.55 -12.34
N LEU A 370 -16.65 -7.56 -13.18
CA LEU A 370 -15.66 -8.11 -14.10
C LEU A 370 -15.17 -7.04 -15.09
N LYS A 371 -16.07 -6.22 -15.66
CA LYS A 371 -15.73 -5.08 -16.53
C LYS A 371 -14.68 -4.19 -15.87
N LYS A 372 -14.87 -3.89 -14.59
CA LYS A 372 -13.88 -3.10 -13.83
C LYS A 372 -12.55 -3.81 -13.67
N PHE A 373 -12.54 -5.11 -13.34
CA PHE A 373 -11.30 -5.89 -13.25
C PHE A 373 -10.53 -5.94 -14.57
N PHE A 374 -11.20 -5.98 -15.72
CA PHE A 374 -10.56 -5.89 -17.04
C PHE A 374 -9.89 -4.53 -17.27
N GLN A 375 -10.53 -3.45 -16.82
CA GLN A 375 -10.00 -2.10 -17.01
C GLN A 375 -8.77 -1.82 -16.14
N ILE A 376 -8.73 -2.36 -14.92
CA ILE A 376 -7.67 -2.09 -13.94
C ILE A 376 -6.62 -3.21 -13.82
N SER A 377 -6.71 -4.28 -14.61
CA SER A 377 -5.88 -5.49 -14.43
C SER A 377 -4.38 -5.17 -14.48
N ASP A 378 -3.96 -4.36 -15.44
CA ASP A 378 -2.55 -3.97 -15.62
C ASP A 378 -2.04 -3.13 -14.45
N ASP A 379 -2.83 -2.15 -14.03
CA ASP A 379 -2.52 -1.29 -12.89
C ASP A 379 -2.43 -2.10 -11.59
N LEU A 380 -3.38 -3.01 -11.37
CA LEU A 380 -3.42 -3.87 -10.19
C LEU A 380 -2.22 -4.81 -10.15
N VAL A 381 -1.85 -5.42 -11.29
CA VAL A 381 -0.67 -6.31 -11.38
C VAL A 381 0.62 -5.52 -11.19
N SER A 382 0.71 -4.30 -11.74
CA SER A 382 1.88 -3.43 -11.59
C SER A 382 2.08 -3.02 -10.12
N VAL A 383 1.01 -2.57 -9.46
CA VAL A 383 1.03 -2.12 -8.07
C VAL A 383 1.37 -3.25 -7.09
N LEU A 384 0.88 -4.46 -7.35
CA LEU A 384 1.11 -5.62 -6.49
C LEU A 384 2.40 -6.38 -6.81
N GLN A 385 3.28 -5.83 -7.65
CA GLN A 385 4.56 -6.47 -7.96
C GLN A 385 5.42 -6.62 -6.69
N GLY A 386 5.68 -7.87 -6.29
CA GLY A 386 6.40 -8.18 -5.05
C GLY A 386 5.51 -8.34 -3.81
N VAL A 387 4.19 -8.23 -3.94
CA VAL A 387 3.20 -8.47 -2.89
C VAL A 387 2.34 -9.68 -3.26
N ASP A 388 2.98 -10.85 -3.36
CA ASP A 388 2.40 -12.04 -3.99
C ASP A 388 1.12 -12.54 -3.30
N ASN A 389 1.05 -12.49 -1.97
CA ASN A 389 -0.12 -12.97 -1.22
C ASN A 389 -1.41 -12.25 -1.62
N VAL A 390 -1.36 -10.91 -1.69
CA VAL A 390 -2.52 -10.09 -2.06
C VAL A 390 -2.88 -10.31 -3.53
N LEU A 391 -1.87 -10.43 -4.40
CA LEU A 391 -2.07 -10.71 -5.81
C LEU A 391 -2.73 -12.08 -6.03
N ILE A 392 -2.31 -13.11 -5.29
CA ILE A 392 -2.91 -14.45 -5.33
C ILE A 392 -4.39 -14.38 -4.92
N ASP A 393 -4.71 -13.66 -3.85
CA ASP A 393 -6.09 -13.53 -3.37
C ASP A 393 -6.98 -12.83 -4.42
N PHE A 394 -6.50 -11.78 -5.09
CA PHE A 394 -7.24 -11.15 -6.19
C PHE A 394 -7.39 -12.08 -7.39
N ASN A 395 -6.35 -12.83 -7.78
CA ASN A 395 -6.47 -13.81 -8.87
C ASN A 395 -7.52 -14.88 -8.56
N GLN A 396 -7.59 -15.35 -7.30
CA GLN A 396 -8.60 -16.31 -6.84
C GLN A 396 -10.01 -15.71 -6.86
N LEU A 397 -10.17 -14.44 -6.47
CA LEU A 397 -11.47 -13.77 -6.54
C LEU A 397 -11.95 -13.63 -7.99
N VAL A 398 -11.10 -13.13 -8.90
CA VAL A 398 -11.46 -12.98 -10.32
C VAL A 398 -11.80 -14.33 -10.93
N LEU A 399 -11.02 -15.38 -10.62
CA LEU A 399 -11.31 -16.75 -11.04
C LEU A 399 -12.71 -17.20 -10.58
N ARG A 400 -13.06 -16.91 -9.33
CA ARG A 400 -14.37 -17.25 -8.77
C ARG A 400 -15.50 -16.48 -9.44
N LEU A 401 -15.31 -15.19 -9.72
CA LEU A 401 -16.28 -14.36 -10.43
C LEU A 401 -16.51 -14.86 -11.86
N LEU A 402 -15.44 -15.19 -12.59
CA LEU A 402 -15.53 -15.79 -13.93
C LEU A 402 -16.24 -17.14 -13.89
N SER A 403 -15.84 -18.02 -12.98
CA SER A 403 -16.45 -19.35 -12.85
C SER A 403 -17.94 -19.28 -12.52
N GLN A 404 -18.34 -18.43 -11.57
CA GLN A 404 -19.74 -18.26 -11.20
C GLN A 404 -20.57 -17.63 -12.33
N SER A 405 -20.00 -16.65 -13.04
CA SER A 405 -20.66 -16.02 -14.19
C SER A 405 -20.88 -17.04 -15.31
N LYS A 406 -19.86 -17.85 -15.63
CA LYS A 406 -19.96 -18.94 -16.61
C LYS A 406 -21.07 -19.93 -16.25
N ILE A 407 -21.04 -20.46 -15.03
CA ILE A 407 -22.04 -21.42 -14.55
C ILE A 407 -23.45 -20.82 -14.64
N THR A 408 -23.61 -19.54 -14.26
CA THR A 408 -24.90 -18.85 -14.33
C THR A 408 -25.40 -18.73 -15.77
N LEU A 409 -24.54 -18.32 -16.70
CA LEU A 409 -24.85 -18.19 -18.12
C LEU A 409 -25.22 -19.53 -18.76
N GLU A 410 -24.48 -20.59 -18.48
CA GLU A 410 -24.76 -21.94 -18.99
C GLU A 410 -26.05 -22.51 -18.39
N THR A 411 -26.28 -22.31 -17.09
CA THR A 411 -27.51 -22.72 -16.42
C THR A 411 -28.72 -21.98 -16.98
N TYR A 412 -28.58 -20.71 -17.36
CA TYR A 412 -29.66 -19.97 -18.02
C TYR A 412 -30.07 -20.61 -19.37
N VAL A 413 -29.11 -21.09 -20.17
CA VAL A 413 -29.42 -21.79 -21.43
C VAL A 413 -30.18 -23.10 -21.16
N GLN A 414 -29.75 -23.86 -20.14
CA GLN A 414 -30.46 -25.07 -19.72
C GLN A 414 -31.87 -24.75 -19.20
N PHE A 415 -32.00 -23.67 -18.43
CA PHE A 415 -33.28 -23.17 -17.95
C PHE A 415 -34.19 -22.84 -19.12
N LEU A 416 -33.76 -22.02 -20.09
CA LEU A 416 -34.53 -21.69 -21.30
C LEU A 416 -35.05 -22.93 -22.01
N GLN A 417 -34.23 -23.97 -22.12
CA GLN A 417 -34.65 -25.23 -22.72
C GLN A 417 -35.74 -25.94 -21.89
N GLN A 418 -35.65 -25.92 -20.56
CA GLN A 418 -36.46 -26.77 -19.67
C GLN A 418 -37.62 -26.07 -18.94
N VAL A 419 -37.76 -24.73 -19.06
CA VAL A 419 -38.83 -24.00 -18.36
C VAL A 419 -40.19 -24.60 -18.71
N THR A 420 -40.83 -25.15 -17.69
CA THR A 420 -42.23 -25.54 -17.67
C THR A 420 -42.91 -24.62 -16.66
N GLU A 421 -43.87 -23.81 -17.10
CA GLU A 421 -44.64 -22.97 -16.19
C GLU A 421 -45.35 -23.88 -15.20
N LYS A 422 -44.97 -23.78 -13.92
CA LYS A 422 -45.61 -24.57 -12.87
C LYS A 422 -47.08 -24.19 -12.83
N SER A 423 -47.93 -25.21 -12.98
CA SER A 423 -49.39 -25.19 -12.97
C SER A 423 -49.97 -24.58 -11.70
N SER A 424 -49.86 -23.26 -11.55
CA SER A 424 -50.58 -22.49 -10.55
C SER A 424 -51.86 -22.01 -11.20
N SER A 425 -52.86 -22.90 -11.19
CA SER A 425 -54.29 -22.60 -11.29
C SER A 425 -54.68 -21.43 -12.22
N ASN A 426 -54.95 -21.77 -13.49
CA ASN A 426 -55.73 -21.00 -14.48
C ASN A 426 -55.02 -20.00 -15.42
N SER A 427 -53.69 -19.94 -15.49
CA SER A 427 -53.03 -19.31 -16.65
C SER A 427 -52.71 -20.38 -17.70
N ASN A 428 -53.25 -20.25 -18.91
CA ASN A 428 -52.89 -21.12 -20.03
C ASN A 428 -51.37 -21.08 -20.23
N ILE A 429 -50.75 -22.26 -20.30
CA ILE A 429 -49.30 -22.49 -20.49
C ILE A 429 -48.78 -21.88 -21.82
N VAL A 430 -49.71 -21.54 -22.71
CA VAL A 430 -49.51 -20.87 -23.99
C VAL A 430 -50.70 -19.95 -24.30
N PRO A 431 -50.52 -18.81 -25.00
CA PRO A 431 -51.61 -17.90 -25.37
C PRO A 431 -52.69 -18.58 -26.23
N GLU A 432 -53.98 -18.38 -25.93
CA GLU A 432 -55.05 -19.08 -26.68
C GLU A 432 -55.07 -18.72 -28.17
N ASP A 433 -54.70 -17.50 -28.51
CA ASP A 433 -54.68 -16.94 -29.86
C ASP A 433 -53.39 -17.21 -30.64
N GLY A 434 -52.41 -17.89 -30.03
CA GLY A 434 -51.12 -18.15 -30.66
C GLY A 434 -50.25 -16.90 -30.81
N THR A 435 -50.42 -15.88 -29.97
CA THR A 435 -49.53 -14.72 -29.95
C THR A 435 -48.13 -15.05 -29.43
N ILE A 436 -47.25 -14.04 -29.46
CA ILE A 436 -45.90 -14.14 -28.90
C ILE A 436 -45.99 -14.52 -27.42
N HIS A 437 -45.16 -15.48 -27.03
CA HIS A 437 -45.05 -15.97 -25.67
C HIS A 437 -44.19 -15.01 -24.82
N GLU A 438 -44.56 -14.79 -23.56
CA GLU A 438 -43.84 -13.86 -22.67
C GLU A 438 -42.36 -14.24 -22.51
N LEU A 439 -42.08 -15.54 -22.34
CA LEU A 439 -40.72 -16.12 -22.38
C LEU A 439 -39.86 -15.60 -23.54
N THR A 440 -40.42 -15.43 -24.74
CA THR A 440 -39.71 -14.94 -25.92
C THR A 440 -39.27 -13.49 -25.74
N THR A 441 -40.18 -12.62 -25.31
CA THR A 441 -39.88 -11.21 -25.04
C THR A 441 -38.86 -11.06 -23.92
N ASN A 442 -39.04 -11.81 -22.84
CA ASN A 442 -38.17 -11.79 -21.66
C ASN A 442 -36.75 -12.27 -21.95
N ALA A 443 -36.63 -13.38 -22.71
CA ALA A 443 -35.34 -13.92 -23.09
C ALA A 443 -34.57 -12.96 -24.01
N LEU A 444 -35.25 -12.33 -24.97
CA LEU A 444 -34.60 -11.40 -25.88
C LEU A 444 -34.18 -10.10 -25.20
N MET A 445 -34.98 -9.55 -24.28
CA MET A 445 -34.57 -8.40 -23.45
C MET A 445 -33.32 -8.72 -22.62
N TYR A 446 -33.26 -9.91 -22.02
CA TYR A 446 -32.08 -10.36 -21.29
C TYR A 446 -30.84 -10.45 -22.19
N LEU A 447 -30.96 -11.07 -23.37
CA LEU A 447 -29.86 -11.21 -24.33
C LEU A 447 -29.41 -9.85 -24.90
N GLU A 448 -30.32 -8.90 -25.12
CA GLU A 448 -30.00 -7.53 -25.54
C GLU A 448 -29.12 -6.83 -24.50
N ASN A 449 -29.47 -6.93 -23.21
CA ASN A 449 -28.67 -6.34 -22.14
C ASN A 449 -27.27 -6.96 -21.99
N LEU A 450 -27.06 -8.21 -22.43
CA LEU A 450 -25.76 -8.86 -22.36
C LEU A 450 -24.77 -8.33 -23.40
N LEU A 451 -25.25 -7.63 -24.44
CA LEU A 451 -24.40 -7.12 -25.52
C LEU A 451 -23.35 -6.12 -25.02
N GLU A 452 -23.66 -5.32 -24.00
CA GLU A 452 -22.72 -4.36 -23.39
C GLU A 452 -21.50 -5.06 -22.74
N PHE A 453 -21.61 -6.37 -22.49
CA PHE A 453 -20.59 -7.17 -21.84
C PHE A 453 -20.04 -8.28 -22.76
N ALA A 454 -20.17 -8.14 -24.08
CA ALA A 454 -19.79 -9.16 -25.07
C ALA A 454 -18.37 -9.73 -24.83
N ASP A 455 -17.37 -8.86 -24.69
CA ASP A 455 -15.96 -9.26 -24.49
C ASP A 455 -15.71 -9.98 -23.16
N ILE A 456 -16.38 -9.49 -22.11
CA ILE A 456 -16.27 -10.04 -20.76
C ILE A 456 -16.91 -11.42 -20.72
N ILE A 457 -18.07 -11.58 -21.36
CA ILE A 457 -18.76 -12.87 -21.48
C ILE A 457 -17.94 -13.82 -22.36
N GLY A 458 -17.43 -13.36 -23.50
CA GLY A 458 -16.54 -14.13 -24.37
C GLY A 458 -15.36 -14.70 -23.60
N THR A 459 -14.73 -13.86 -22.77
CA THR A 459 -13.59 -14.27 -21.94
C THR A 459 -14.00 -15.24 -20.85
N THR A 460 -15.13 -14.97 -20.19
CA THR A 460 -15.72 -15.82 -19.16
C THR A 460 -15.96 -17.23 -19.69
N LEU A 461 -16.45 -17.35 -20.92
CA LEU A 461 -16.74 -18.63 -21.56
C LEU A 461 -15.47 -19.36 -22.01
N SER A 462 -14.48 -18.64 -22.55
CA SER A 462 -13.20 -19.21 -23.01
C SER A 462 -12.24 -19.59 -21.88
N PHE A 463 -12.40 -19.01 -20.68
CA PHE A 463 -11.42 -19.12 -19.60
C PHE A 463 -11.06 -20.56 -19.21
N THR A 464 -12.03 -21.49 -19.19
CA THR A 464 -11.78 -22.89 -18.83
C THR A 464 -10.90 -23.63 -19.85
N GLU A 465 -10.84 -23.14 -21.08
CA GLU A 465 -10.03 -23.72 -22.16
C GLU A 465 -8.55 -23.30 -22.08
N ALA A 466 -8.22 -22.31 -21.24
CA ALA A 466 -6.90 -21.68 -21.18
C ALA A 466 -5.85 -22.42 -20.29
N GLY A 467 -6.25 -23.52 -19.65
CA GLY A 467 -5.34 -24.39 -18.88
C GLY A 467 -4.90 -23.86 -17.51
N PRO A 468 -4.03 -24.59 -16.78
CA PRO A 468 -3.69 -24.29 -15.38
C PRO A 468 -2.96 -22.97 -15.16
N GLN A 469 -2.14 -22.54 -16.11
CA GLN A 469 -1.36 -21.29 -16.00
C GLN A 469 -2.26 -20.05 -16.05
N ALA A 470 -3.36 -20.10 -16.81
CA ALA A 470 -4.38 -19.05 -16.84
C ALA A 470 -5.15 -18.97 -15.52
N THR A 471 -5.33 -20.11 -14.82
CA THR A 471 -6.00 -20.14 -13.51
C THR A 471 -5.18 -19.56 -12.36
N THR A 472 -3.85 -19.67 -12.43
CA THR A 472 -2.95 -19.10 -11.41
C THR A 472 -2.76 -17.60 -11.61
N ASN A 473 -2.71 -17.14 -12.86
CA ASN A 473 -2.46 -15.74 -13.22
C ASN A 473 -3.65 -15.11 -13.96
N THR A 474 -4.86 -15.30 -13.41
CA THR A 474 -6.13 -14.85 -13.99
C THR A 474 -6.10 -13.39 -14.45
N LEU A 475 -5.56 -12.46 -13.65
CA LEU A 475 -5.49 -11.03 -13.98
C LEU A 475 -4.64 -10.76 -15.22
N LYS A 476 -3.49 -11.44 -15.36
CA LYS A 476 -2.63 -11.31 -16.56
C LYS A 476 -3.29 -11.94 -17.78
N TYR A 477 -4.03 -13.02 -17.58
CA TYR A 477 -4.82 -13.64 -18.63
C TYR A 477 -5.90 -12.68 -19.16
N LEU A 478 -6.59 -11.92 -18.29
CA LEU A 478 -7.58 -10.92 -18.72
C LEU A 478 -6.99 -9.91 -19.72
N THR A 479 -5.82 -9.35 -19.41
CA THR A 479 -5.11 -8.42 -20.31
C THR A 479 -4.73 -9.09 -21.63
N THR A 480 -4.24 -10.33 -21.57
CA THR A 480 -3.71 -11.03 -22.75
C THR A 480 -4.83 -11.43 -23.72
N ILE A 481 -5.96 -11.91 -23.19
CA ILE A 481 -7.07 -12.35 -24.04
C ILE A 481 -7.94 -11.20 -24.52
N GLY A 482 -8.02 -10.11 -23.75
CA GLY A 482 -8.74 -8.89 -24.15
C GLY A 482 -8.27 -8.31 -25.48
N GLN A 483 -7.04 -8.58 -25.89
CA GLN A 483 -6.50 -8.16 -27.20
C GLN A 483 -7.10 -8.94 -28.39
N ASN A 484 -7.72 -10.10 -28.16
CA ASN A 484 -8.28 -10.96 -29.20
C ASN A 484 -9.80 -10.80 -29.34
N HIS A 485 -10.26 -9.57 -29.58
CA HIS A 485 -11.69 -9.23 -29.65
C HIS A 485 -12.51 -10.16 -30.56
N ALA A 486 -12.03 -10.43 -31.79
CA ALA A 486 -12.72 -11.33 -32.73
C ALA A 486 -12.94 -12.77 -32.20
N PHE A 487 -12.02 -13.28 -31.38
CA PHE A 487 -12.19 -14.59 -30.75
C PHE A 487 -13.24 -14.54 -29.63
N LEU A 488 -13.25 -13.46 -28.84
CA LEU A 488 -14.20 -13.24 -27.76
C LEU A 488 -15.62 -13.04 -28.30
N GLU A 489 -15.79 -12.22 -29.33
CA GLU A 489 -17.05 -12.04 -30.05
C GLU A 489 -17.59 -13.35 -30.59
N ASN A 490 -16.73 -14.22 -31.15
CA ASN A 490 -17.16 -15.54 -31.63
C ASN A 490 -17.68 -16.41 -30.48
N LYS A 491 -16.98 -16.44 -29.33
CA LYS A 491 -17.43 -17.18 -28.15
C LYS A 491 -18.77 -16.66 -27.61
N PHE A 492 -18.95 -15.35 -27.56
CA PHE A 492 -20.22 -14.74 -27.16
C PHE A 492 -21.33 -15.02 -28.20
N GLY A 493 -21.03 -14.95 -29.49
CA GLY A 493 -21.95 -15.30 -30.57
C GLY A 493 -22.43 -16.75 -30.50
N ASN A 494 -21.54 -17.69 -30.20
CA ASN A 494 -21.91 -19.09 -29.96
C ASN A 494 -22.85 -19.24 -28.76
N TYR A 495 -22.63 -18.45 -27.68
CA TYR A 495 -23.53 -18.43 -26.54
C TYR A 495 -24.93 -17.91 -26.91
N LEU A 496 -25.00 -16.78 -27.63
CA LEU A 496 -26.28 -16.23 -28.10
C LEU A 496 -27.02 -17.24 -28.99
N PHE A 497 -26.30 -17.89 -29.91
CA PHE A 497 -26.87 -18.92 -30.77
C PHE A 497 -27.46 -20.07 -29.95
N ASN A 498 -26.71 -20.59 -28.97
CA ASN A 498 -27.18 -21.67 -28.10
C ASN A 498 -28.40 -21.26 -27.27
N ALA A 499 -28.43 -20.03 -26.74
CA ALA A 499 -29.56 -19.50 -25.97
C ALA A 499 -30.82 -19.36 -26.84
N ILE A 500 -30.70 -18.82 -28.06
CA ILE A 500 -31.80 -18.68 -29.00
C ILE A 500 -32.29 -20.07 -29.46
N PHE A 501 -31.38 -21.00 -29.73
CA PHE A 501 -31.72 -22.38 -30.10
C PHE A 501 -32.48 -23.10 -28.97
N ALA A 502 -32.04 -22.94 -27.72
CA ALA A 502 -32.74 -23.47 -26.54
C ALA A 502 -34.15 -22.88 -26.38
N LEU A 503 -34.31 -21.58 -26.63
CA LEU A 503 -35.61 -20.90 -26.65
C LEU A 503 -36.51 -21.45 -27.75
N MET A 504 -36.01 -21.57 -28.99
CA MET A 504 -36.78 -22.11 -30.12
C MET A 504 -37.25 -23.55 -29.85
N THR A 505 -36.35 -24.41 -29.36
CA THR A 505 -36.69 -25.80 -28.98
C THR A 505 -37.77 -25.84 -27.89
N ASN A 506 -37.76 -24.90 -26.95
CA ASN A 506 -38.81 -24.80 -25.93
C ASN A 506 -40.15 -24.36 -26.52
N LEU A 507 -40.14 -23.35 -27.39
CA LEU A 507 -41.34 -22.86 -28.07
C LEU A 507 -41.97 -23.93 -28.97
N GLU A 508 -41.16 -24.73 -29.66
CA GLU A 508 -41.63 -25.89 -30.43
C GLU A 508 -42.37 -26.89 -29.53
N ARG A 509 -41.77 -27.28 -28.41
CA ARG A 509 -42.41 -28.17 -27.43
C ARG A 509 -43.70 -27.57 -26.86
N LYS A 510 -43.70 -26.29 -26.52
CA LYS A 510 -44.89 -25.57 -26.03
C LYS A 510 -45.99 -25.51 -27.08
N SER A 511 -45.64 -25.42 -28.36
CA SER A 511 -46.63 -25.40 -29.45
C SER A 511 -47.40 -26.72 -29.56
N GLU A 512 -46.84 -27.85 -29.11
CA GLU A 512 -47.54 -29.14 -29.13
C GLU A 512 -48.80 -29.17 -28.25
N VAL A 513 -48.95 -28.22 -27.32
CA VAL A 513 -50.13 -28.06 -26.46
C VAL A 513 -51.39 -27.71 -27.26
N TYR A 514 -51.27 -27.05 -28.41
CA TYR A 514 -52.44 -26.78 -29.26
C TYR A 514 -52.89 -28.05 -29.97
N SER A 515 -54.20 -28.30 -30.03
CA SER A 515 -54.76 -29.42 -30.81
C SER A 515 -54.69 -29.20 -32.32
N GLU A 516 -54.90 -27.95 -32.76
CA GLU A 516 -54.98 -27.56 -34.17
C GLU A 516 -53.59 -27.28 -34.77
N GLU A 517 -53.24 -27.96 -35.86
CA GLU A 517 -51.94 -27.81 -36.55
C GLU A 517 -51.69 -26.38 -37.04
N ILE A 518 -52.73 -25.72 -37.58
CA ILE A 518 -52.66 -24.33 -38.03
C ILE A 518 -52.29 -23.39 -36.88
N ARG A 519 -52.80 -23.63 -35.68
CA ARG A 519 -52.51 -22.80 -34.49
C ARG A 519 -51.08 -23.01 -34.00
N ARG A 520 -50.56 -24.25 -34.08
CA ARG A 520 -49.14 -24.53 -33.81
C ARG A 520 -48.23 -23.72 -34.73
N MET A 521 -48.51 -23.76 -36.04
CA MET A 521 -47.74 -23.01 -37.04
C MET A 521 -47.82 -21.49 -36.83
N ILE A 522 -49.02 -20.95 -36.54
CA ILE A 522 -49.18 -19.50 -36.26
C ILE A 522 -48.37 -19.08 -35.03
N PHE A 523 -48.44 -19.85 -33.94
CA PHE A 523 -47.69 -19.57 -32.72
C PHE A 523 -46.17 -19.61 -32.96
N GLN A 524 -45.67 -20.64 -33.63
CA GLN A 524 -44.25 -20.74 -33.98
C GLN A 524 -43.82 -19.58 -34.89
N MET A 525 -44.59 -19.28 -35.94
CA MET A 525 -44.31 -18.19 -36.87
C MET A 525 -44.24 -16.84 -36.15
N ASN A 526 -45.20 -16.54 -35.27
CA ASN A 526 -45.23 -15.28 -34.53
C ASN A 526 -43.99 -15.10 -33.64
N ASN A 527 -43.60 -16.15 -32.90
CA ASN A 527 -42.43 -16.09 -32.03
C ASN A 527 -41.11 -16.06 -32.82
N ILE A 528 -40.95 -16.87 -33.87
CA ILE A 528 -39.76 -16.85 -34.75
C ILE A 528 -39.63 -15.48 -35.43
N GLN A 529 -40.74 -14.92 -35.92
CA GLN A 529 -40.74 -13.60 -36.54
C GLN A 529 -40.33 -12.51 -35.56
N TYR A 530 -40.74 -12.62 -34.29
CA TYR A 530 -40.32 -11.70 -33.24
C TYR A 530 -38.83 -11.83 -32.91
N ILE A 531 -38.32 -13.08 -32.79
CA ILE A 531 -36.89 -13.37 -32.60
C ILE A 531 -36.07 -12.79 -33.74
N LEU A 532 -36.44 -13.05 -34.99
CA LEU A 532 -35.73 -12.54 -36.17
C LEU A 532 -35.72 -11.01 -36.19
N LYS A 533 -36.89 -10.37 -35.98
CA LYS A 533 -36.97 -8.90 -35.93
C LYS A 533 -36.07 -8.32 -34.83
N SER A 534 -36.03 -8.96 -33.67
CA SER A 534 -35.20 -8.52 -32.55
C SER A 534 -33.72 -8.67 -32.90
N ILE A 535 -33.28 -9.82 -33.42
CA ILE A 535 -31.90 -10.02 -33.88
C ILE A 535 -31.52 -9.00 -34.97
N TYR A 536 -32.39 -8.76 -35.96
CA TYR A 536 -32.14 -7.75 -36.99
C TYR A 536 -31.99 -6.34 -36.43
N LYS A 537 -32.74 -6.01 -35.38
CA LYS A 537 -32.58 -4.75 -34.65
C LYS A 537 -31.19 -4.72 -34.00
N LEU A 538 -30.82 -5.75 -33.25
CA LEU A 538 -29.52 -5.84 -32.55
C LEU A 538 -28.32 -5.77 -33.52
N VAL A 539 -28.38 -6.51 -34.64
CA VAL A 539 -27.32 -6.50 -35.67
C VAL A 539 -27.26 -5.17 -36.41
N LYS A 540 -28.39 -4.48 -36.60
CA LYS A 540 -28.36 -3.12 -37.16
C LYS A 540 -27.73 -2.12 -36.21
N PHE A 541 -27.94 -2.25 -34.89
CA PHE A 541 -27.27 -1.41 -33.91
C PHE A 541 -25.74 -1.57 -33.97
N THR A 542 -25.24 -2.82 -33.99
CA THR A 542 -23.79 -3.06 -34.10
C THR A 542 -23.20 -2.62 -35.45
N VAL A 543 -23.89 -2.82 -36.57
CA VAL A 543 -23.41 -2.35 -37.89
C VAL A 543 -23.47 -0.82 -38.03
N TYR A 544 -24.39 -0.14 -37.34
CA TYR A 544 -24.44 1.32 -37.32
C TYR A 544 -23.35 1.93 -36.42
N GLU A 545 -23.03 1.34 -35.27
CA GLU A 545 -21.91 1.76 -34.42
C GLU A 545 -20.55 1.49 -35.08
N VAL A 546 -20.41 0.42 -35.85
CA VAL A 546 -19.16 0.14 -36.60
C VAL A 546 -18.97 1.07 -37.82
N LYS A 547 -20.06 1.60 -38.41
CA LYS A 547 -19.98 2.55 -39.55
C LYS A 547 -19.94 4.01 -39.13
N ASN A 548 -20.57 4.32 -38.02
CA ASN A 548 -20.54 5.61 -37.37
C ASN A 548 -20.04 5.33 -35.95
N GLY A 549 -18.72 5.26 -35.76
CA GLY A 549 -18.17 5.30 -34.41
C GLY A 549 -18.68 6.54 -33.66
N PRO A 550 -18.48 6.62 -32.33
CA PRO A 550 -18.73 7.87 -31.63
C PRO A 550 -18.06 9.07 -32.33
#